data_AF-A0A398BJ29-F1
#
_entry.id   AF-A0A398BJ29-F1
#
_cell.length_a   1.000
_cell.length_b   1.000
_cell.length_c   1.000
_cell.angle_alpha   90.00
_cell.angle_beta   90.00
_cell.angle_gamma   90.00
#
_symmetry.space_group_name_H-M   'P 1'
#
loop_
_entity.id
_entity.type
_entity.pdbx_description
1 polymer ?
#
loop_
_entity_poly.entity_id
_entity_poly.type
_entity_poly.pdbx_seq_one_letter_code
_entity_poly.pdbx_strand_id
1 'polypeptide(L)'
;MIMLSDWHPDIIEFIISKMQNPRILRYLVENTKDETIKKYALDKLKFTPLTEQEEAMYQGIVNYKQIPGLGGFNEKIIKEAETKLRTGGNYSVHNSEFLTGANISVCLTNEFMEAVENDDFYDLRFPDVESYDADEMAQYNAEWHNVGDVREWQKLGHKVRVYRKIRAKELWNLINICATYSAEPGIFFIDNANEMTNAKAYGQQVVATNPCGGLRLTLKIAG
;
A
#
# COMPACT_ATOMS: atom_id res chain seq x y z
N MET A 1 6.19 -14.05 2.47
CA MET A 1 6.11 -12.79 1.71
C MET A 1 4.79 -12.81 0.98
N ILE A 2 3.98 -11.76 1.12
CA ILE A 2 2.69 -11.62 0.44
C ILE A 2 2.90 -10.66 -0.72
N MET A 3 2.37 -11.00 -1.89
CA MET A 3 2.53 -10.18 -3.09
C MET A 3 1.17 -9.86 -3.70
N LEU A 4 1.03 -8.65 -4.24
CA LEU A 4 -0.17 -8.22 -4.93
C LEU A 4 0.23 -7.45 -6.20
N SER A 5 -0.45 -7.71 -7.30
CA SER A 5 -0.19 -6.99 -8.55
C SER A 5 -0.77 -5.58 -8.52
N ASP A 6 -0.10 -4.66 -9.21
CA ASP A 6 -0.50 -3.26 -9.41
C ASP A 6 -1.96 -3.09 -9.89
N TRP A 7 -2.46 -4.00 -10.71
CA TRP A 7 -3.84 -3.99 -11.22
C TRP A 7 -4.89 -4.38 -10.17
N HIS A 8 -4.51 -4.96 -9.03
CA HIS A 8 -5.49 -5.52 -8.09
C HIS A 8 -6.33 -4.41 -7.43
N PRO A 9 -7.68 -4.57 -7.31
CA PRO A 9 -8.55 -3.57 -6.69
C PRO A 9 -8.12 -3.12 -5.28
N ASP A 10 -7.64 -4.07 -4.47
CA ASP A 10 -7.26 -3.83 -3.08
C ASP A 10 -5.82 -3.33 -2.88
N ILE A 11 -5.09 -2.98 -3.95
CA ILE A 11 -3.67 -2.61 -3.88
C ILE A 11 -3.38 -1.45 -2.90
N ILE A 12 -4.29 -0.47 -2.84
CA ILE A 12 -4.14 0.69 -1.95
C ILE A 12 -4.27 0.27 -0.49
N GLU A 13 -5.32 -0.50 -0.16
CA GLU A 13 -5.54 -1.00 1.19
C GLU A 13 -4.39 -1.90 1.63
N PHE A 14 -3.96 -2.80 0.74
CA PHE A 14 -2.84 -3.70 0.97
C PHE A 14 -1.57 -2.94 1.37
N ILE A 15 -1.19 -1.90 0.62
CA ILE A 15 -0.02 -1.06 0.93
C ILE A 15 -0.20 -0.29 2.25
N ILE A 16 -1.34 0.38 2.44
CA ILE A 16 -1.59 1.21 3.63
C ILE A 16 -1.70 0.37 4.90
N SER A 17 -2.22 -0.87 4.80
CA SER A 17 -2.42 -1.76 5.95
C SER A 17 -1.14 -2.01 6.75
N LYS A 18 0.01 -1.98 6.07
CA LYS A 18 1.34 -2.20 6.62
C LYS A 18 1.99 -0.94 7.19
N MET A 19 1.48 0.25 6.83
CA MET A 19 2.01 1.51 7.32
C MET A 19 1.67 1.72 8.80
N GLN A 20 2.69 1.67 9.67
CA GLN A 20 2.54 1.85 11.11
C GLN A 20 2.92 3.25 11.60
N ASN A 21 3.45 4.11 10.72
CA ASN A 21 3.87 5.46 11.10
C ASN A 21 2.72 6.46 10.90
N PRO A 22 2.07 6.96 11.99
CA PRO A 22 0.94 7.87 11.86
C PRO A 22 1.31 9.21 11.20
N ARG A 23 2.58 9.63 11.26
CA ARG A 23 3.02 10.86 10.57
C ARG A 23 2.95 10.70 9.05
N ILE A 24 3.29 9.51 8.55
CA ILE A 24 3.26 9.23 7.12
C ILE A 24 1.82 9.08 6.63
N LEU A 25 0.95 8.44 7.40
CA LEU A 25 -0.48 8.39 7.07
C LEU A 25 -1.08 9.80 6.98
N ARG A 26 -0.75 10.68 7.95
CA ARG A 26 -1.17 12.08 7.88
C ARG A 26 -0.61 12.81 6.66
N TYR A 27 0.67 12.61 6.36
CA TYR A 27 1.29 13.16 5.17
C TYR A 27 0.56 12.71 3.89
N LEU A 28 0.19 11.42 3.78
CA LEU A 28 -0.58 10.91 2.66
C LEU A 28 -1.93 11.64 2.53
N VAL A 29 -2.69 11.74 3.64
CA VAL A 29 -3.98 12.45 3.66
C VAL A 29 -3.87 13.90 3.18
N GLU A 30 -2.80 14.60 3.60
CA GLU A 30 -2.58 16.01 3.28
C GLU A 30 -2.08 16.24 1.84
N ASN A 31 -1.42 15.25 1.21
CA ASN A 31 -0.70 15.45 -0.05
C ASN A 31 -1.24 14.66 -1.25
N THR A 32 -2.01 13.58 -1.05
CA THR A 32 -2.62 12.85 -2.17
C THR A 32 -3.86 13.57 -2.69
N LYS A 33 -4.12 13.44 -3.99
CA LYS A 33 -5.38 13.89 -4.61
C LYS A 33 -6.39 12.75 -4.73
N ASP A 34 -5.97 11.53 -4.43
CA ASP A 34 -6.79 10.33 -4.56
C ASP A 34 -7.65 10.09 -3.31
N GLU A 35 -8.97 10.17 -3.46
CA GLU A 35 -9.90 10.05 -2.33
C GLU A 35 -9.88 8.67 -1.64
N THR A 36 -9.57 7.60 -2.37
CA THR A 36 -9.48 6.26 -1.77
C THR A 36 -8.20 6.11 -0.95
N ILE A 37 -7.07 6.66 -1.41
CA ILE A 37 -5.84 6.73 -0.60
C ILE A 37 -6.11 7.51 0.68
N LYS A 38 -6.76 8.69 0.60
CA LYS A 38 -7.14 9.47 1.80
C LYS A 38 -8.00 8.66 2.74
N LYS A 39 -9.04 8.00 2.21
CA LYS A 39 -9.96 7.19 3.00
C LYS A 39 -9.22 6.10 3.78
N TYR A 40 -8.43 5.27 3.11
CA TYR A 40 -7.71 4.17 3.78
C TYR A 40 -6.66 4.68 4.77
N ALA A 41 -5.98 5.79 4.47
CA ALA A 41 -5.03 6.39 5.40
C ALA A 41 -5.73 6.95 6.66
N LEU A 42 -6.91 7.56 6.51
CA LEU A 42 -7.75 8.02 7.61
C LEU A 42 -8.30 6.85 8.44
N ASP A 43 -8.82 5.82 7.78
CA ASP A 43 -9.37 4.62 8.45
C ASP A 43 -8.29 3.89 9.28
N LYS A 44 -7.03 3.95 8.83
CA LYS A 44 -5.88 3.41 9.57
C LYS A 44 -5.45 4.32 10.74
N LEU A 45 -5.69 5.62 10.69
CA LEU A 45 -5.30 6.57 11.74
C LEU A 45 -6.23 6.49 12.94
N LYS A 46 -5.66 6.40 14.14
CA LYS A 46 -6.38 6.43 15.41
C LYS A 46 -6.01 7.69 16.19
N PHE A 47 -6.97 8.58 16.42
CA PHE A 47 -6.77 9.77 17.24
C PHE A 47 -7.28 9.53 18.67
N THR A 48 -6.43 9.81 19.66
CA THR A 48 -6.78 9.83 21.07
C THR A 48 -6.64 11.25 21.59
N PRO A 49 -7.74 11.94 21.96
CA PRO A 49 -7.68 13.28 22.54
C PRO A 49 -6.83 13.30 23.82
N LEU A 50 -6.24 14.45 24.13
CA LEU A 50 -5.62 14.66 25.44
C LEU A 50 -6.70 14.67 26.53
N THR A 51 -6.34 14.15 27.70
CA THR A 51 -7.10 14.37 28.93
C THR A 51 -6.86 15.79 29.46
N GLU A 52 -7.77 16.31 30.29
CA GLU A 52 -7.60 17.62 30.94
C GLU A 52 -6.29 17.70 31.74
N GLN A 53 -5.87 16.60 32.37
CA GLN A 53 -4.62 16.51 33.12
C GLN A 53 -3.39 16.60 32.21
N GLU A 54 -3.41 15.90 31.08
CA GLU A 54 -2.31 15.97 30.09
C GLU A 54 -2.24 17.35 29.44
N GLU A 55 -3.38 17.96 29.11
CA GLU A 55 -3.43 19.32 28.58
C GLU A 55 -2.85 20.34 29.57
N ALA A 56 -3.26 20.27 30.84
CA ALA A 56 -2.71 21.12 31.90
C ALA A 56 -1.20 20.90 32.09
N MET A 57 -0.74 19.64 32.04
CA MET A 57 0.67 19.30 32.13
C MET A 57 1.48 19.90 30.96
N TYR A 58 1.05 19.68 29.72
CA TYR A 58 1.74 20.23 28.55
C TYR A 58 1.72 21.75 28.53
N GLN A 59 0.59 22.37 28.92
CA GLN A 59 0.51 23.83 29.04
C GLN A 59 1.49 24.34 30.10
N GLY A 60 1.63 23.63 31.23
CA GLY A 60 2.64 23.90 32.25
C GLY A 60 4.05 23.88 31.70
N ILE A 61 4.40 22.89 30.86
CA ILE A 61 5.70 22.81 30.19
C ILE A 61 5.92 24.00 29.25
N VAL A 62 4.93 24.35 28.43
CA VAL A 62 5.03 25.48 27.47
C VAL A 62 5.21 26.82 28.18
N ASN A 63 4.65 27.01 29.37
CA ASN A 63 4.81 28.24 30.16
C ASN A 63 6.28 28.53 30.51
N TYR A 64 7.14 27.50 30.62
CA TYR A 64 8.58 27.67 30.88
C TYR A 64 9.39 28.11 29.65
N LYS A 65 8.78 28.15 28.45
CA LYS A 65 9.47 28.54 27.21
C LYS A 65 10.13 29.92 27.28
N GLN A 66 9.53 30.85 28.01
CA GLN A 66 10.01 32.23 28.14
C GLN A 66 10.95 32.44 29.33
N ILE A 67 11.19 31.40 30.13
CA ILE A 67 12.00 31.49 31.34
C ILE A 67 13.46 31.13 31.01
N PRO A 68 14.46 31.93 31.46
CA PRO A 68 15.87 31.58 31.29
C PRO A 68 16.18 30.17 31.81
N GLY A 69 16.84 29.36 31.00
CA GLY A 69 17.10 27.94 31.31
C GLY A 69 15.89 27.01 31.12
N LEU A 70 14.80 27.48 30.49
CA LEU A 70 13.62 26.70 30.10
C LEU A 70 12.98 25.89 31.24
N GLY A 71 13.14 26.35 32.49
CA GLY A 71 12.65 25.63 33.67
C GLY A 71 13.27 24.24 33.87
N GLY A 72 14.44 23.97 33.28
CA GLY A 72 15.09 22.65 33.31
C GLY A 72 14.70 21.72 32.16
N PHE A 73 13.78 22.14 31.28
CA PHE A 73 13.46 21.42 30.05
C PHE A 73 14.44 21.79 28.92
N ASN A 74 14.53 20.94 27.89
CA ASN A 74 15.22 21.30 26.65
C ASN A 74 14.23 21.77 25.57
N GLU A 75 14.74 22.40 24.52
CA GLU A 75 13.91 22.94 23.42
C GLU A 75 13.02 21.87 22.75
N LYS A 76 13.52 20.62 22.68
CA LYS A 76 12.78 19.51 22.06
C LYS A 76 11.52 19.17 22.86
N ILE A 77 11.60 19.15 24.19
CA ILE A 77 10.47 18.91 25.09
C ILE A 77 9.44 20.03 24.96
N ILE A 78 9.88 21.29 24.96
CA ILE A 78 8.99 22.44 24.79
C ILE A 78 8.23 22.34 23.45
N LYS A 79 8.96 22.07 22.36
CA LYS A 79 8.37 21.94 21.02
C LYS A 79 7.41 20.75 20.91
N GLU A 80 7.69 19.65 21.60
CA GLU A 80 6.80 18.50 21.67
C GLU A 80 5.50 18.86 22.40
N ALA A 81 5.58 19.51 23.56
CA ALA A 81 4.40 19.97 24.30
C ALA A 81 3.54 20.94 23.47
N GLU A 82 4.15 21.92 22.78
CA GLU A 82 3.43 22.80 21.85
C GLU A 82 2.73 22.02 20.73
N THR A 83 3.38 20.98 20.21
CA THR A 83 2.81 20.14 19.16
C THR A 83 1.64 19.31 19.68
N LYS A 84 1.72 18.75 20.89
CA LYS A 84 0.63 17.99 21.52
C LYS A 84 -0.58 18.87 21.76
N LEU A 85 -0.38 20.07 22.32
CA LEU A 85 -1.45 21.05 22.55
C LEU A 85 -2.11 21.49 21.23
N ARG A 86 -1.31 21.86 20.22
CA ARG A 86 -1.86 22.25 18.90
C ARG A 86 -2.64 21.12 18.24
N THR A 87 -2.19 19.88 18.43
CA THR A 87 -2.84 18.69 17.87
C THR A 87 -4.07 18.27 18.68
N GLY A 88 -4.17 18.68 19.95
CA GLY A 88 -5.23 18.30 20.88
C GLY A 88 -5.25 16.82 21.27
N GLY A 89 -4.19 16.07 20.95
CA GLY A 89 -4.17 14.62 21.13
C GLY A 89 -2.96 13.90 20.54
N ASN A 90 -3.07 12.58 20.53
CA ASN A 90 -2.08 11.64 20.05
C ASN A 90 -2.62 10.86 18.86
N TYR A 91 -1.84 10.81 17.77
CA TYR A 91 -2.11 9.89 16.68
C TYR A 91 -1.36 8.58 16.89
N SER A 92 -2.08 7.50 16.68
CA SER A 92 -1.60 6.12 16.61
C SER A 92 -2.23 5.47 15.37
N VAL A 93 -2.07 4.15 15.21
CA VAL A 93 -2.66 3.40 14.09
C VAL A 93 -3.58 2.32 14.62
N HIS A 94 -4.68 2.08 13.90
CA HIS A 94 -5.54 0.92 14.12
C HIS A 94 -4.83 -0.37 13.69
N ASN A 95 -5.09 -1.47 14.39
CA ASN A 95 -4.55 -2.80 14.08
C ASN A 95 -3.02 -2.80 13.90
N SER A 96 -2.28 -2.32 14.91
CA SER A 96 -0.80 -2.24 14.86
C SER A 96 -0.12 -3.60 14.67
N GLU A 97 -0.77 -4.68 15.10
CA GLU A 97 -0.29 -6.07 14.96
C GLU A 97 -0.58 -6.68 13.59
N PHE A 98 -1.36 -6.00 12.73
CA PHE A 98 -1.73 -6.56 11.43
C PHE A 98 -0.51 -6.64 10.52
N LEU A 99 -0.25 -7.85 10.01
CA LEU A 99 0.86 -8.19 9.11
C LEU A 99 2.27 -7.94 9.67
N THR A 100 2.48 -7.68 10.96
CA THR A 100 3.81 -7.36 11.53
C THR A 100 4.86 -8.46 11.30
N GLY A 101 4.45 -9.73 11.24
CA GLY A 101 5.33 -10.87 10.97
C GLY A 101 5.56 -11.23 9.50
N ALA A 102 5.01 -10.47 8.54
CA ALA A 102 5.13 -10.77 7.11
C ALA A 102 5.60 -9.55 6.31
N ASN A 103 6.55 -9.75 5.39
CA ASN A 103 6.89 -8.75 4.38
C ASN A 103 5.86 -8.73 3.25
N ILE A 104 5.53 -7.54 2.78
CA ILE A 104 4.69 -7.36 1.59
C ILE A 104 5.50 -6.88 0.39
N SER A 105 5.05 -7.19 -0.82
CA SER A 105 5.60 -6.65 -2.06
C SER A 105 4.51 -6.41 -3.10
N VAL A 106 4.81 -5.54 -4.05
CA VAL A 106 3.92 -5.25 -5.19
C VAL A 106 4.58 -5.70 -6.49
N CYS A 107 3.79 -6.39 -7.32
CA CYS A 107 4.20 -6.76 -8.68
C CYS A 107 3.82 -5.62 -9.63
N LEU A 108 4.82 -5.00 -10.24
CA LEU A 108 4.63 -3.90 -11.19
C LEU A 108 4.81 -4.40 -12.62
N THR A 109 3.89 -3.98 -13.48
CA THR A 109 3.85 -4.24 -14.91
C THR A 109 4.47 -3.10 -15.69
N ASN A 110 4.89 -3.40 -16.93
CA ASN A 110 5.30 -2.38 -17.88
C ASN A 110 4.11 -1.46 -18.21
N GLU A 111 2.90 -2.02 -18.35
CA GLU A 111 1.66 -1.25 -18.58
C GLU A 111 1.43 -0.17 -17.50
N PHE A 112 1.63 -0.50 -16.22
CA PHE A 112 1.51 0.46 -15.14
C PHE A 112 2.61 1.53 -15.21
N MET A 113 3.86 1.13 -15.45
CA MET A 113 4.98 2.07 -15.52
C MET A 113 4.84 3.05 -16.69
N GLU A 114 4.36 2.58 -17.85
CA GLU A 114 4.02 3.44 -18.99
C GLU A 114 2.94 4.45 -18.62
N ALA A 115 1.89 4.02 -17.90
CA ALA A 115 0.85 4.94 -17.41
C ALA A 115 1.40 5.97 -16.41
N VAL A 116 2.37 5.60 -15.56
CA VAL A 116 3.06 6.53 -14.65
C VAL A 116 3.85 7.59 -15.43
N GLU A 117 4.63 7.16 -16.42
CA GLU A 117 5.44 8.04 -17.27
C GLU A 117 4.58 9.04 -18.05
N ASN A 118 3.46 8.58 -18.58
CA ASN A 118 2.53 9.39 -19.38
C ASN A 118 1.53 10.23 -18.55
N ASP A 119 1.53 10.11 -17.21
CA ASP A 119 0.53 10.77 -16.34
C ASP A 119 -0.92 10.33 -16.60
N ASP A 120 -1.08 9.08 -16.98
CA ASP A 120 -2.36 8.49 -17.37
C ASP A 120 -3.13 7.92 -16.18
N PHE A 121 -4.38 7.53 -16.46
CA PHE A 121 -5.15 6.70 -15.57
C PHE A 121 -4.79 5.22 -15.75
N TYR A 122 -4.86 4.48 -14.66
CA TYR A 122 -4.63 3.06 -14.59
C TYR A 122 -5.87 2.35 -14.02
N ASP A 123 -6.25 1.24 -14.63
CA ASP A 123 -7.46 0.49 -14.29
C ASP A 123 -7.14 -0.58 -13.24
N LEU A 124 -7.71 -0.43 -12.04
CA LEU A 124 -7.73 -1.45 -11.01
C LEU A 124 -8.87 -2.43 -11.31
N ARG A 125 -8.50 -3.67 -11.61
CA ARG A 125 -9.35 -4.65 -12.27
C ARG A 125 -9.07 -6.08 -11.79
N PHE A 126 -10.10 -6.91 -11.86
CA PHE A 126 -10.06 -8.30 -11.43
C PHE A 126 -11.07 -9.13 -12.26
N PRO A 127 -10.95 -10.47 -12.33
CA PRO A 127 -12.01 -11.32 -12.86
C PRO A 127 -13.39 -10.94 -12.32
N ASP A 128 -14.40 -10.90 -13.18
CA ASP A 128 -15.74 -10.41 -12.84
C ASP A 128 -16.58 -11.48 -12.11
N VAL A 129 -16.03 -11.96 -10.99
CA VAL A 129 -16.58 -13.08 -10.19
C VAL A 129 -17.99 -12.83 -9.69
N GLU A 130 -18.38 -11.57 -9.53
CA GLU A 130 -19.72 -11.18 -9.08
C GLU A 130 -20.78 -11.34 -10.18
N SER A 131 -20.37 -11.33 -11.44
CA SER A 131 -21.26 -11.43 -12.61
C SER A 131 -21.36 -12.85 -13.18
N TYR A 132 -20.49 -13.75 -12.74
CA TYR A 132 -20.37 -15.09 -13.31
C TYR A 132 -21.61 -15.94 -13.05
N ASP A 133 -22.04 -16.67 -14.08
CA ASP A 133 -22.95 -17.78 -13.92
C ASP A 133 -22.24 -19.02 -13.32
N ALA A 134 -22.98 -20.13 -13.20
CA ALA A 134 -22.46 -21.35 -12.58
C ALA A 134 -21.29 -21.96 -13.37
N ASP A 135 -21.31 -21.90 -14.71
CA ASP A 135 -20.28 -22.48 -15.56
C ASP A 135 -19.03 -21.57 -15.57
N GLU A 136 -19.22 -20.26 -15.67
CA GLU A 136 -18.15 -19.26 -15.57
C GLU A 136 -17.45 -19.33 -14.20
N MET A 137 -18.21 -19.51 -13.11
CA MET A 137 -17.66 -19.66 -11.77
C MET A 137 -16.89 -20.98 -11.59
N ALA A 138 -17.40 -22.09 -12.17
CA ALA A 138 -16.68 -23.37 -12.15
C ALA A 138 -15.34 -23.26 -12.88
N GLN A 139 -15.32 -22.58 -14.03
CA GLN A 139 -14.10 -22.32 -14.78
C GLN A 139 -13.12 -21.42 -14.02
N TYR A 140 -13.61 -20.33 -13.41
CA TYR A 140 -12.77 -19.46 -12.58
C TYR A 140 -12.09 -20.24 -11.45
N ASN A 141 -12.85 -21.04 -10.70
CA ASN A 141 -12.31 -21.85 -9.59
C ASN A 141 -11.27 -22.88 -10.06
N ALA A 142 -11.46 -23.44 -11.27
CA ALA A 142 -10.57 -24.44 -11.84
C ALA A 142 -9.30 -23.84 -12.47
N GLU A 143 -9.37 -22.64 -13.06
CA GLU A 143 -8.29 -22.15 -13.94
C GLU A 143 -7.62 -20.85 -13.49
N TRP A 144 -8.28 -20.00 -12.71
CA TRP A 144 -7.69 -18.70 -12.36
C TRP A 144 -6.35 -18.83 -11.63
N HIS A 145 -6.20 -19.83 -10.77
CA HIS A 145 -4.95 -20.07 -10.04
C HIS A 145 -3.78 -20.52 -10.95
N ASN A 146 -4.07 -21.05 -12.14
CA ASN A 146 -3.08 -21.41 -13.15
C ASN A 146 -2.65 -20.19 -14.00
N VAL A 147 -3.56 -19.22 -14.18
CA VAL A 147 -3.32 -18.02 -14.98
C VAL A 147 -2.73 -16.89 -14.13
N GLY A 148 -3.41 -16.50 -13.05
CA GLY A 148 -2.93 -15.51 -12.06
C GLY A 148 -2.71 -14.08 -12.59
N ASP A 149 -2.95 -13.83 -13.88
CA ASP A 149 -2.78 -12.54 -14.55
C ASP A 149 -4.09 -12.14 -15.20
N VAL A 150 -4.63 -10.98 -14.79
CA VAL A 150 -5.92 -10.48 -15.28
C VAL A 150 -5.86 -10.14 -16.78
N ARG A 151 -4.67 -9.81 -17.31
CA ARG A 151 -4.44 -9.49 -18.72
C ARG A 151 -4.57 -10.74 -19.57
N GLU A 152 -3.96 -11.84 -19.14
CA GLU A 152 -4.05 -13.12 -19.83
C GLU A 152 -5.45 -13.72 -19.71
N TRP A 153 -6.08 -13.60 -18.53
CA TRP A 153 -7.47 -14.01 -18.32
C TRP A 153 -8.44 -13.33 -19.29
N GLN A 154 -8.26 -12.02 -19.52
CA GLN A 154 -9.06 -11.28 -20.49
C GLN A 154 -8.77 -11.74 -21.94
N LYS A 155 -7.52 -12.04 -22.29
CA LYS A 155 -7.15 -12.55 -23.63
C LYS A 155 -7.76 -13.91 -23.93
N LEU A 156 -7.98 -14.75 -22.91
CA LEU A 156 -8.69 -16.02 -23.02
C LEU A 156 -10.21 -15.86 -23.23
N GLY A 157 -10.72 -14.62 -23.22
CA GLY A 157 -12.12 -14.29 -23.46
C GLY A 157 -12.98 -14.25 -22.20
N HIS A 158 -12.39 -14.40 -21.01
CA HIS A 158 -13.12 -14.28 -19.76
C HIS A 158 -13.43 -12.83 -19.39
N LYS A 159 -14.52 -12.61 -18.66
CA LYS A 159 -14.92 -11.27 -18.24
C LYS A 159 -14.00 -10.74 -17.15
N VAL A 160 -13.61 -9.48 -17.29
CA VAL A 160 -12.83 -8.72 -16.31
C VAL A 160 -13.60 -7.45 -16.00
N ARG A 161 -13.68 -7.14 -14.70
CA ARG A 161 -14.31 -5.93 -14.22
C ARG A 161 -13.27 -4.92 -13.79
N VAL A 162 -13.44 -3.68 -14.26
CA VAL A 162 -12.73 -2.53 -13.72
C VAL A 162 -13.51 -2.03 -12.50
N TYR A 163 -12.91 -2.15 -11.32
CA TYR A 163 -13.50 -1.70 -10.06
C TYR A 163 -13.29 -0.20 -9.88
N ARG A 164 -12.15 0.30 -10.36
CA ARG A 164 -11.73 1.69 -10.15
C ARG A 164 -10.69 2.12 -11.17
N LYS A 165 -10.69 3.40 -11.52
CA LYS A 165 -9.56 4.06 -12.20
C LYS A 165 -8.83 4.96 -11.22
N ILE A 166 -7.49 4.94 -11.26
CA ILE A 166 -6.61 5.78 -10.43
C ILE A 166 -5.60 6.49 -11.34
N ARG A 167 -5.18 7.72 -11.00
CA ARG A 167 -4.01 8.32 -11.66
C ARG A 167 -2.78 7.47 -11.33
N ALA A 168 -2.09 6.94 -12.33
CA ALA A 168 -0.98 6.01 -12.11
C ALA A 168 0.09 6.61 -11.18
N LYS A 169 0.36 7.92 -11.33
CA LYS A 169 1.27 8.67 -10.44
C LYS A 169 0.83 8.70 -8.97
N GLU A 170 -0.46 8.72 -8.65
CA GLU A 170 -0.92 8.68 -7.25
C GLU A 170 -0.61 7.33 -6.61
N LEU A 171 -0.85 6.22 -7.34
CA LEU A 171 -0.49 4.88 -6.87
C LEU A 171 1.04 4.71 -6.74
N TRP A 172 1.80 5.21 -7.72
CA TRP A 172 3.26 5.20 -7.68
C TRP A 172 3.82 6.01 -6.51
N ASN A 173 3.26 7.20 -6.25
CA ASN A 173 3.64 8.02 -5.10
C ASN A 173 3.35 7.31 -3.78
N LEU A 174 2.19 6.65 -3.66
CA LEU A 174 1.86 5.85 -2.49
C LEU A 174 2.90 4.73 -2.25
N ILE A 175 3.23 3.97 -3.29
CA ILE A 175 4.23 2.90 -3.24
C ILE A 175 5.58 3.46 -2.76
N ASN A 176 6.06 4.56 -3.36
CA ASN A 176 7.35 5.15 -3.02
C ASN A 176 7.40 5.71 -1.60
N ILE A 177 6.36 6.44 -1.18
CA ILE A 177 6.27 7.00 0.17
C ILE A 177 6.30 5.86 1.18
N CYS A 178 5.47 4.83 1.00
CA CYS A 178 5.47 3.69 1.90
C CYS A 178 6.81 2.96 1.90
N ALA A 179 7.35 2.61 0.73
CA ALA A 179 8.65 1.93 0.63
C ALA A 179 9.78 2.72 1.32
N THR A 180 9.79 4.04 1.18
CA THR A 180 10.79 4.92 1.81
C THR A 180 10.71 4.92 3.33
N TYR A 181 9.50 4.96 3.90
CA TYR A 181 9.30 5.18 5.33
C TYR A 181 8.97 3.91 6.14
N SER A 182 8.62 2.81 5.48
CA SER A 182 8.41 1.49 6.11
C SER A 182 9.30 0.37 5.56
N ALA A 183 10.21 0.66 4.62
CA ALA A 183 10.98 -0.35 3.87
C ALA A 183 10.11 -1.38 3.11
N GLU A 184 8.82 -1.08 2.96
CA GLU A 184 7.79 -1.92 2.36
C GLU A 184 6.71 -1.04 1.71
N PRO A 185 6.07 -1.47 0.61
CA PRO A 185 6.24 -2.77 -0.03
C PRO A 185 7.57 -2.91 -0.78
N GLY A 186 8.09 -4.14 -0.86
CA GLY A 186 9.10 -4.47 -1.85
C GLY A 186 8.55 -4.30 -3.27
N ILE A 187 9.40 -4.00 -4.24
CA ILE A 187 8.99 -3.80 -5.63
C ILE A 187 9.52 -4.96 -6.48
N PHE A 188 8.64 -5.55 -7.29
CA PHE A 188 9.00 -6.63 -8.21
C PHE A 188 8.45 -6.34 -9.61
N PHE A 189 9.33 -6.11 -10.59
CA PHE A 189 8.92 -5.90 -11.98
C PHE A 189 8.62 -7.25 -12.65
N ILE A 190 7.34 -7.62 -12.71
CA ILE A 190 6.90 -8.97 -13.09
C ILE A 190 7.13 -9.25 -14.58
N ASP A 191 6.95 -8.24 -15.45
CA ASP A 191 7.12 -8.40 -16.89
C ASP A 191 8.60 -8.63 -17.24
N ASN A 192 9.50 -7.81 -16.70
CA ASN A 192 10.95 -8.00 -16.85
C ASN A 192 11.41 -9.38 -16.34
N ALA A 193 10.84 -9.84 -15.22
CA ALA A 193 11.17 -11.15 -14.69
C ALA A 193 10.74 -12.29 -15.62
N ASN A 194 9.63 -12.12 -16.34
CA ASN A 194 9.09 -13.07 -17.31
C ASN A 194 9.76 -13.01 -18.68
N GLU A 195 10.25 -11.84 -19.10
CA GLU A 195 11.02 -11.70 -20.34
C GLU A 195 12.42 -12.31 -20.22
N MET A 196 13.05 -12.15 -19.05
CA MET A 196 14.43 -12.58 -18.82
C MET A 196 14.56 -13.99 -18.23
N THR A 197 13.46 -14.73 -18.04
CA THR A 197 13.52 -16.07 -17.45
C THR A 197 13.66 -17.17 -18.50
N ASN A 198 14.55 -18.13 -18.24
CA ASN A 198 14.64 -19.36 -19.04
C ASN A 198 13.42 -20.28 -18.83
N ALA A 199 12.62 -20.03 -17.78
CA ALA A 199 11.44 -20.82 -17.44
C ALA A 199 10.34 -20.74 -18.51
N LYS A 200 10.35 -19.68 -19.33
CA LYS A 200 9.44 -19.51 -20.47
C LYS A 200 9.58 -20.65 -21.49
N ALA A 201 10.81 -21.18 -21.67
CA ALA A 201 11.07 -22.33 -22.54
C ALA A 201 10.39 -23.64 -22.06
N TYR A 202 9.94 -23.67 -20.80
CA TYR A 202 9.27 -24.80 -20.17
C TYR A 202 7.77 -24.56 -19.96
N GLY A 203 7.20 -23.52 -20.57
CA GLY A 203 5.80 -23.13 -20.38
C GLY A 203 5.50 -22.64 -18.96
N GLN A 204 6.47 -22.01 -18.29
CA GLN A 204 6.30 -21.49 -16.94
C GLN A 204 6.39 -19.95 -16.90
N GLN A 205 5.61 -19.34 -16.00
CA GLN A 205 5.61 -17.90 -15.77
C GLN A 205 6.01 -17.59 -14.32
N VAL A 206 6.82 -16.56 -14.13
CA VAL A 206 7.14 -15.99 -12.83
C VAL A 206 5.91 -15.23 -12.32
N VAL A 207 5.41 -15.65 -11.16
CA VAL A 207 4.22 -15.06 -10.53
C VAL A 207 4.53 -14.43 -9.17
N ALA A 208 5.70 -14.72 -8.61
CA ALA A 208 6.15 -14.20 -7.33
C ALA A 208 7.69 -14.22 -7.23
N THR A 209 8.22 -13.61 -6.17
CA THR A 209 9.63 -13.73 -5.78
C THR A 209 9.75 -14.20 -4.33
N ASN A 210 10.91 -14.74 -3.97
CA ASN A 210 11.23 -15.06 -2.58
C ASN A 210 11.44 -13.78 -1.74
N PRO A 211 11.44 -13.90 -0.39
CA PRO A 211 11.54 -12.76 0.52
C PRO A 211 12.74 -11.82 0.32
N CYS A 212 13.83 -12.32 -0.26
CA CYS A 212 15.04 -11.54 -0.52
C CYS A 212 15.09 -10.93 -1.93
N GLY A 213 14.04 -11.08 -2.74
CA GLY A 213 13.94 -10.55 -4.11
C GLY A 213 14.84 -11.21 -5.16
N GLY A 214 15.72 -12.13 -4.75
CA GLY A 214 16.74 -12.72 -5.62
C GLY A 214 16.33 -14.02 -6.33
N LEU A 215 15.29 -14.71 -5.86
CA LEU A 215 14.82 -15.97 -6.45
C LEU A 215 13.41 -15.81 -7.00
N ARG A 216 13.25 -16.00 -8.30
CA ARG A 216 11.97 -15.97 -9.01
C ARG A 216 11.21 -17.28 -8.75
N LEU A 217 9.95 -17.18 -8.33
CA LEU A 217 9.05 -18.31 -8.15
C LEU A 217 8.15 -18.42 -9.38
N THR A 218 8.17 -19.59 -10.02
CA THR A 218 7.43 -19.84 -11.27
C THR A 218 6.24 -20.77 -11.03
N LEU A 219 5.14 -20.50 -11.73
CA LEU A 219 4.03 -21.43 -11.92
C LEU A 219 4.10 -22.01 -13.32
N LYS A 220 3.67 -23.27 -13.46
CA LYS A 220 3.54 -23.93 -14.75
C LYS A 220 2.22 -23.51 -15.37
N ILE A 221 2.27 -22.91 -16.56
CA ILE A 221 1.08 -22.61 -17.34
C ILE A 221 0.57 -23.95 -17.88
N ALA A 222 -0.68 -24.31 -17.59
CA ALA A 222 -1.33 -25.44 -18.25
C ALA A 222 -1.46 -25.09 -19.74
N GLY A 223 -0.92 -25.95 -20.61
CA GLY A 223 -0.96 -25.79 -22.07
C GLY A 223 -2.06 -26.61 -22.72
#